data_AF-X1N9V7-F1
#
_entry.id   AF-X1N9V7-F1
#
_cell.length_a   1.000
_cell.length_b   1.000
_cell.length_c   1.000
_cell.angle_alpha   90.00
_cell.angle_beta   90.00
_cell.angle_gamma   90.00
#
_symmetry.space_group_name_H-M   'P 1'
#
loop_
_entity.id
_entity.type
_entity.pdbx_description
1 polymer ?
#
loop_
_entity_poly.entity_id
_entity_poly.type
_entity_poly.pdbx_seq_one_letter_code
_entity_poly.pdbx_strand_id
1 'polypeptide(L)'
;MKKLSKEQIKKIEELLKEGKPLPEDYKNIFFSEGKKEYELIYADKEREEDILAETMRVPLQPVKTSCNDKKTKDGWTNKLIFGDNLQVLKELMYDPEVKGKVRLVYIDPPFATQQEFRGSQDQKAYQDKIAGAKFLEFLRKRLIFLREILADDGSIYVHLDWKKGHYVKVLMDEIFKGENHFLNEIIWHYKAGAVGDKMFGRKHEVILRYGKDISNTIFNPDSIRVPYEESTLGRLRYKGARERDIK
;
A
#
# COMPACT_ATOMS: atom_id res chain seq x y z
N MET A 1 -16.65 23.35 5.33
CA MET A 1 -16.20 24.36 4.33
C MET A 1 -16.18 25.76 4.95
N LYS A 2 -15.11 26.54 4.74
CA LYS A 2 -15.09 27.98 5.09
C LYS A 2 -16.08 28.73 4.18
N LYS A 3 -16.96 29.56 4.75
CA LYS A 3 -17.88 30.39 3.97
C LYS A 3 -17.11 31.53 3.29
N LEU A 4 -17.35 31.72 1.99
CA LEU A 4 -16.82 32.84 1.21
C LEU A 4 -17.48 34.15 1.62
N SER A 5 -16.73 35.25 1.57
CA SER A 5 -17.29 36.59 1.71
C SER A 5 -18.08 36.98 0.45
N LYS A 6 -19.02 37.92 0.58
CA LYS A 6 -19.78 38.45 -0.56
C LYS A 6 -18.89 39.03 -1.66
N GLU A 7 -17.76 39.61 -1.27
CA GLU A 7 -16.79 40.23 -2.16
C GLU A 7 -15.98 39.18 -2.94
N GLN A 8 -15.62 38.09 -2.28
CA GLN A 8 -15.00 36.93 -2.92
C GLN A 8 -15.94 36.29 -3.94
N ILE A 9 -17.22 36.09 -3.58
CA ILE A 9 -18.24 35.53 -4.48
C ILE A 9 -18.37 36.40 -5.74
N LYS A 10 -18.50 37.72 -5.58
CA LYS A 10 -18.63 38.65 -6.71
C LYS A 10 -17.40 38.59 -7.64
N LYS A 11 -16.20 38.52 -7.07
CA LYS A 11 -14.95 38.45 -7.84
C LYS A 11 -14.81 37.12 -8.59
N ILE A 12 -15.25 36.01 -7.99
CA ILE A 12 -15.31 34.71 -8.65
C ILE A 12 -16.30 34.75 -9.83
N GLU A 13 -17.49 35.32 -9.63
CA GLU A 13 -18.48 35.46 -10.69
C GLU A 13 -17.98 36.28 -11.88
N GLU A 14 -17.28 37.40 -11.63
CA GLU A 14 -16.67 38.23 -12.67
C GLU A 14 -15.61 37.46 -13.47
N LEU A 15 -14.69 36.77 -12.79
CA LEU A 15 -13.65 35.97 -13.45
C LEU A 15 -14.22 34.83 -14.30
N LEU A 16 -15.26 34.15 -13.79
CA LEU A 16 -15.93 33.07 -14.52
C LEU A 16 -16.65 33.61 -15.76
N LYS A 17 -17.32 34.77 -15.66
CA LYS A 17 -17.98 35.42 -16.80
C LYS A 17 -16.99 35.88 -17.88
N GLU A 18 -15.79 36.29 -17.47
CA GLU A 18 -14.71 36.68 -18.37
C GLU A 18 -13.91 35.49 -18.93
N GLY A 19 -14.22 34.26 -18.51
CA GLY A 19 -13.49 33.05 -18.91
C GLY A 19 -12.04 33.01 -18.41
N LYS A 20 -11.72 33.79 -17.37
CA LYS A 20 -10.38 33.86 -16.77
C LYS A 20 -10.21 32.78 -15.70
N PRO A 21 -9.01 32.20 -15.54
CA PRO A 21 -8.75 31.24 -14.48
C PRO A 21 -8.90 31.90 -13.10
N LEU A 22 -9.37 31.12 -12.13
CA LEU A 22 -9.44 31.57 -10.74
C LEU A 22 -8.02 31.66 -10.15
N PRO A 23 -7.73 32.70 -9.33
CA PRO A 23 -6.46 32.79 -8.61
C PRO A 23 -6.21 31.59 -7.69
N GLU A 24 -4.95 31.14 -7.60
CA GLU A 24 -4.55 29.95 -6.83
C GLU A 24 -4.93 30.06 -5.34
N ASP A 25 -5.02 31.27 -4.80
CA ASP A 25 -5.41 31.52 -3.41
C ASP A 25 -6.82 30.98 -3.07
N TYR A 26 -7.72 30.91 -4.05
CA TYR A 26 -9.07 30.37 -3.88
C TYR A 26 -9.09 28.85 -3.78
N LYS A 27 -8.07 28.15 -4.30
CA LYS A 27 -7.94 26.68 -4.19
C LYS A 27 -7.98 26.26 -2.73
N ASN A 28 -7.26 26.99 -1.88
CA ASN A 28 -7.22 26.75 -0.44
C ASN A 28 -8.54 27.04 0.26
N ILE A 29 -9.48 27.76 -0.35
CA ILE A 29 -10.78 28.10 0.25
C ILE A 29 -11.80 27.04 -0.16
N PHE A 30 -11.89 26.75 -1.46
CA PHE A 30 -12.82 25.75 -2.02
C PHE A 30 -12.47 24.32 -1.62
N PHE A 31 -11.18 24.01 -1.55
CA PHE A 31 -10.66 22.68 -1.25
C PHE A 31 -10.01 22.63 0.15
N SER A 32 -10.44 23.53 1.07
CA SER A 32 -9.94 23.63 2.45
C SER A 32 -10.27 22.45 3.36
N GLU A 33 -11.23 21.60 2.99
CA GLU A 33 -11.54 20.41 3.79
C GLU A 33 -10.41 19.40 3.65
N GLY A 34 -9.53 19.39 4.67
CA GLY A 34 -8.41 18.48 4.74
C GLY A 34 -7.17 18.97 4.01
N LYS A 35 -6.70 20.21 4.28
CA LYS A 35 -5.28 20.53 4.02
C LYS A 35 -4.43 19.47 4.73
N LYS A 36 -3.93 18.51 3.95
CA LYS A 36 -2.90 17.59 4.42
C LYS A 36 -1.67 18.43 4.78
N GLU A 37 -1.05 18.14 5.91
CA GLU A 37 0.15 18.84 6.36
C GLU A 37 1.29 18.75 5.32
N TYR A 38 1.30 17.66 4.55
CA TYR A 38 2.22 17.41 3.44
C TYR A 38 1.50 16.67 2.28
N GLU A 39 2.02 16.81 1.06
CA GLU A 39 1.50 16.14 -0.14
C GLU A 39 2.67 15.58 -0.97
N LEU A 40 2.51 14.35 -1.49
CA LEU A 40 3.48 13.73 -2.39
C LEU A 40 3.15 14.10 -3.84
N ILE A 41 3.99 14.92 -4.48
CA ILE A 41 3.80 15.36 -5.87
C ILE A 41 4.84 14.69 -6.77
N TYR A 42 4.39 14.18 -7.93
CA TYR A 42 5.25 13.68 -9.00
C TYR A 42 4.54 13.74 -10.36
N ALA A 43 5.32 13.66 -11.44
CA ALA A 43 4.80 13.72 -12.81
C ALA A 43 3.82 12.58 -13.11
N ASP A 44 2.80 12.89 -13.91
CA ASP A 44 1.77 11.94 -14.39
C ASP A 44 0.98 11.25 -13.27
N LYS A 45 0.91 11.87 -12.07
CA LYS A 45 0.10 11.36 -10.97
C LYS A 45 -1.39 11.53 -11.27
N GLU A 46 -2.08 10.42 -11.51
CA GLU A 46 -3.51 10.42 -11.80
C GLU A 46 -4.35 10.60 -10.52
N ARG A 47 -5.56 11.13 -10.65
CA ARG A 47 -6.47 11.20 -9.52
C ARG A 47 -6.94 9.79 -9.14
N GLU A 48 -7.14 9.56 -7.85
CA GLU A 48 -7.59 8.25 -7.36
C GLU A 48 -8.95 7.88 -7.98
N GLU A 49 -9.85 8.85 -8.13
CA GLU A 49 -11.16 8.65 -8.75
C GLU A 49 -11.05 8.21 -10.20
N ASP A 50 -10.13 8.81 -10.97
CA ASP A 50 -9.92 8.51 -12.38
C ASP A 50 -9.33 7.09 -12.53
N ILE A 51 -8.35 6.71 -11.69
CA ILE A 51 -7.82 5.34 -11.64
C ILE A 51 -8.93 4.34 -11.37
N LEU A 52 -9.77 4.61 -10.37
CA LEU A 52 -10.89 3.75 -10.02
C LEU A 52 -11.95 3.70 -11.12
N ALA A 53 -12.20 4.76 -11.88
CA ALA A 53 -13.23 4.78 -12.92
C ALA A 53 -12.73 4.15 -14.24
N GLU A 54 -11.53 4.54 -14.67
CA GLU A 54 -11.03 4.32 -16.03
C GLU A 54 -10.21 3.04 -16.20
N THR A 55 -9.73 2.44 -15.09
CA THR A 55 -9.02 1.16 -15.18
C THR A 55 -9.93 0.09 -15.80
N MET A 56 -9.49 -0.45 -16.94
CA MET A 56 -10.19 -1.50 -17.67
C MET A 56 -10.39 -2.72 -16.77
N ARG A 57 -11.64 -3.19 -16.70
CA ARG A 57 -12.04 -4.42 -16.03
C ARG A 57 -11.91 -5.59 -17.02
N VAL A 58 -11.38 -6.72 -16.56
CA VAL A 58 -11.27 -7.94 -17.36
C VAL A 58 -11.93 -9.10 -16.63
N PRO A 59 -13.01 -9.71 -17.18
CA PRO A 59 -13.70 -10.80 -16.53
C PRO A 59 -12.79 -12.04 -16.43
N LEU A 60 -12.80 -12.70 -15.27
CA LEU A 60 -12.03 -13.92 -15.06
C LEU A 60 -12.69 -15.10 -15.79
N GLN A 61 -11.88 -15.89 -16.48
CA GLN A 61 -12.32 -17.13 -17.11
C GLN A 61 -11.61 -18.33 -16.46
N PRO A 62 -12.35 -19.39 -16.08
CA PRO A 62 -11.75 -20.59 -15.53
C PRO A 62 -10.99 -21.33 -16.63
N VAL A 63 -9.66 -21.42 -16.49
CA VAL A 63 -8.80 -22.17 -17.42
C VAL A 63 -8.60 -23.61 -16.96
N LYS A 64 -8.42 -23.81 -15.64
CA LYS A 64 -8.20 -25.10 -15.03
C LYS A 64 -8.73 -25.11 -13.61
N THR A 65 -9.34 -26.23 -13.22
CA THR A 65 -9.73 -26.49 -11.84
C THR A 65 -9.08 -27.79 -11.38
N SER A 66 -8.45 -27.73 -10.21
CA SER A 66 -7.80 -28.88 -9.57
C SER A 66 -8.30 -28.97 -8.13
N CYS A 67 -8.32 -30.18 -7.55
CA CYS A 67 -8.68 -30.40 -6.14
C CYS A 67 -10.12 -30.02 -5.75
N ASN A 68 -11.11 -30.32 -6.60
CA ASN A 68 -12.53 -29.98 -6.39
C ASN A 68 -13.12 -30.45 -5.04
N ASP A 69 -12.59 -31.54 -4.48
CA ASP A 69 -13.08 -32.11 -3.22
C ASP A 69 -12.50 -31.43 -1.96
N LYS A 70 -11.60 -30.45 -2.13
CA LYS A 70 -10.92 -29.75 -1.03
C LYS A 70 -11.32 -28.27 -0.95
N LYS A 71 -12.62 -28.01 -0.78
CA LYS A 71 -13.07 -26.70 -0.32
C LYS A 71 -12.60 -26.48 1.11
N THR A 72 -12.33 -25.23 1.46
CA THR A 72 -12.14 -24.85 2.86
C THR A 72 -13.46 -25.05 3.63
N LYS A 73 -13.41 -24.99 4.96
CA LYS A 73 -14.59 -25.21 5.82
C LYS A 73 -15.74 -24.22 5.56
N ASP A 74 -15.42 -23.05 5.05
CA ASP A 74 -16.31 -21.95 4.67
C ASP A 74 -16.72 -21.98 3.18
N GLY A 75 -16.34 -23.03 2.44
CA GLY A 75 -16.71 -23.20 1.02
C GLY A 75 -15.82 -22.43 0.04
N TRP A 76 -14.78 -21.73 0.53
CA TRP A 76 -13.82 -21.02 -0.30
C TRP A 76 -12.96 -21.97 -1.14
N THR A 77 -12.61 -21.50 -2.34
CA THR A 77 -11.74 -22.19 -3.29
C THR A 77 -10.56 -21.28 -3.64
N ASN A 78 -9.35 -21.79 -3.50
CA ASN A 78 -8.14 -21.03 -3.84
C ASN A 78 -8.11 -20.73 -5.35
N LYS A 79 -7.84 -19.46 -5.68
CA LYS A 79 -7.76 -18.97 -7.07
C LYS A 79 -6.30 -18.65 -7.41
N LEU A 80 -5.82 -19.14 -8.55
CA LEU A 80 -4.59 -18.66 -9.20
C LEU A 80 -5.00 -17.95 -10.49
N ILE A 81 -4.69 -16.66 -10.58
CA ILE A 81 -5.14 -15.82 -11.69
C ILE A 81 -3.92 -15.40 -12.50
N PHE A 82 -3.97 -15.63 -13.81
CA PHE A 82 -2.95 -15.21 -14.77
C PHE A 82 -3.44 -13.98 -15.54
N GLY A 83 -2.67 -12.90 -15.51
CA GLY A 83 -3.00 -11.65 -16.19
C GLY A 83 -2.26 -10.45 -15.59
N ASP A 84 -2.50 -9.25 -16.15
CA ASP A 84 -2.03 -8.01 -15.53
C ASP A 84 -2.78 -7.79 -14.21
N ASN A 85 -2.03 -7.69 -13.11
CA ASN A 85 -2.60 -7.57 -11.77
C ASN A 85 -3.46 -6.31 -11.59
N LEU A 86 -3.25 -5.22 -12.32
CA LEU A 86 -4.09 -4.01 -12.19
C LEU A 86 -5.51 -4.29 -12.67
N GLN A 87 -5.66 -4.93 -13.83
CA GLN A 87 -6.96 -5.30 -14.40
C GLN A 87 -7.65 -6.38 -13.56
N VAL A 88 -6.88 -7.34 -13.05
CA VAL A 88 -7.38 -8.39 -12.14
C VAL A 88 -7.86 -7.77 -10.83
N LEU A 89 -7.10 -6.86 -10.22
CA LEU A 89 -7.50 -6.19 -8.98
C LEU A 89 -8.79 -5.37 -9.17
N LYS A 90 -8.94 -4.71 -10.32
CA LYS A 90 -10.18 -4.03 -10.70
C LYS A 90 -11.37 -5.00 -10.76
N GLU A 91 -11.18 -6.19 -11.34
CA GLU A 91 -12.21 -7.24 -11.38
C GLU A 91 -12.56 -7.74 -9.97
N LEU A 92 -11.55 -8.04 -9.15
CA LEU A 92 -11.73 -8.49 -7.76
C LEU A 92 -12.43 -7.46 -6.87
N MET A 93 -12.27 -6.16 -7.15
CA MET A 93 -13.01 -5.09 -6.48
C MET A 93 -14.53 -5.15 -6.73
N TYR A 94 -14.97 -5.81 -7.81
CA TYR A 94 -16.40 -6.03 -8.09
C TYR A 94 -16.89 -7.43 -7.71
N ASP A 95 -16.00 -8.34 -7.35
CA ASP A 95 -16.37 -9.68 -6.88
C ASP A 95 -16.96 -9.58 -5.45
N PRO A 96 -18.25 -9.88 -5.22
CA PRO A 96 -18.87 -9.82 -3.90
C PRO A 96 -18.25 -10.79 -2.88
N GLU A 97 -17.53 -11.82 -3.32
CA GLU A 97 -16.79 -12.73 -2.44
C GLU A 97 -15.46 -12.13 -1.96
N VAL A 98 -14.95 -11.09 -2.63
CA VAL A 98 -13.60 -10.55 -2.39
C VAL A 98 -13.63 -9.11 -1.87
N LYS A 99 -14.49 -8.25 -2.42
CA LYS A 99 -14.55 -6.84 -2.05
C LYS A 99 -14.80 -6.68 -0.55
N GLY A 100 -13.88 -5.98 0.13
CA GLY A 100 -13.98 -5.73 1.57
C GLY A 100 -13.86 -6.99 2.44
N LYS A 101 -13.32 -8.09 1.90
CA LYS A 101 -13.22 -9.39 2.60
C LYS A 101 -11.79 -9.92 2.68
N VAL A 102 -10.83 -9.27 2.02
CA VAL A 102 -9.42 -9.68 2.07
C VAL A 102 -8.81 -9.26 3.40
N ARG A 103 -8.45 -10.24 4.24
CA ARG A 103 -7.87 -9.98 5.58
C ARG A 103 -6.36 -9.82 5.58
N LEU A 104 -5.67 -10.38 4.58
CA LEU A 104 -4.22 -10.29 4.47
C LEU A 104 -3.82 -10.11 3.00
N VAL A 105 -3.03 -9.07 2.75
CA VAL A 105 -2.32 -8.88 1.49
C VAL A 105 -0.83 -8.91 1.79
N TYR A 106 -0.07 -9.69 1.03
CA TYR A 106 1.38 -9.62 0.99
C TYR A 106 1.81 -9.39 -0.44
N ILE A 107 2.64 -8.38 -0.67
CA ILE A 107 3.22 -8.10 -1.98
C ILE A 107 4.73 -7.85 -1.87
N ASP A 108 5.43 -8.33 -2.87
CA ASP A 108 6.86 -8.12 -3.10
C ASP A 108 7.01 -7.48 -4.49
N PRO A 109 6.67 -6.18 -4.64
CA PRO A 109 6.74 -5.51 -5.92
C PRO A 109 8.18 -5.52 -6.44
N PRO A 110 8.40 -5.59 -7.76
CA PRO A 110 9.74 -5.63 -8.30
C PRO A 110 10.51 -4.42 -7.79
N PHE A 111 11.62 -4.67 -7.12
CA PHE A 111 12.51 -3.59 -6.74
C PHE A 111 12.94 -2.90 -8.04
N ALA A 112 12.94 -1.57 -8.07
CA ALA A 112 13.55 -0.81 -9.15
C ALA A 112 15.08 -0.98 -9.16
N THR A 113 15.57 -2.18 -8.83
CA THR A 113 16.88 -2.66 -9.12
C THR A 113 16.97 -2.81 -10.63
N GLN A 114 17.72 -1.91 -11.24
CA GLN A 114 18.42 -2.10 -12.53
C GLN A 114 19.37 -3.33 -12.50
N GLN A 115 19.08 -4.37 -11.71
CA GLN A 115 19.75 -5.65 -11.83
C GLN A 115 19.11 -6.36 -12.99
N GLU A 116 19.85 -6.29 -14.10
CA GLU A 116 19.68 -7.06 -15.31
C GLU A 116 19.26 -8.51 -15.00
N PHE A 117 17.96 -8.79 -15.01
CA PHE A 117 17.54 -10.10 -15.47
C PHE A 117 18.02 -10.18 -16.91
N ARG A 118 19.05 -10.98 -17.20
CA ARG A 118 19.53 -11.26 -18.56
C ARG A 118 18.47 -12.05 -19.34
N GLY A 119 17.31 -11.45 -19.55
CA GLY A 119 16.33 -11.82 -20.55
C GLY A 119 16.65 -11.10 -21.87
N SER A 120 16.10 -11.63 -22.97
CA SER A 120 16.24 -11.12 -24.34
C SER A 120 16.07 -9.60 -24.44
N GLN A 121 16.68 -8.98 -25.47
CA GLN A 121 16.74 -7.53 -25.70
C GLN A 121 15.41 -6.77 -25.50
N ASP A 122 14.25 -7.40 -25.73
CA ASP A 122 12.93 -6.80 -25.50
C ASP A 122 12.59 -6.55 -24.02
N GLN A 123 13.10 -7.34 -23.08
CA GLN A 123 12.81 -7.16 -21.65
C GLN A 123 13.61 -6.02 -21.01
N LYS A 124 14.83 -5.75 -21.50
CA LYS A 124 15.65 -4.62 -21.04
C LYS A 124 14.98 -3.27 -21.33
N ALA A 125 14.33 -3.12 -22.48
CA ALA A 125 13.63 -1.89 -22.87
C ALA A 125 12.36 -1.59 -22.03
N TYR A 126 11.74 -2.61 -21.43
CA TYR A 126 10.56 -2.44 -20.57
C TYR A 126 10.95 -1.97 -19.15
N GLN A 127 12.07 -2.47 -18.62
CA GLN A 127 12.53 -2.18 -17.25
C GLN A 127 13.09 -0.77 -17.09
N ASP A 128 13.82 -0.24 -18.08
CA ASP A 128 14.34 1.15 -18.04
C ASP A 128 13.24 2.22 -18.06
N LYS A 129 12.01 1.88 -18.49
CA LYS A 129 10.90 2.84 -18.60
C LYS A 129 10.13 3.08 -17.31
N ILE A 130 10.20 2.18 -16.33
CA ILE A 130 9.45 2.28 -15.08
C ILE A 130 10.39 2.65 -13.92
N ALA A 131 11.11 3.76 -14.09
CA ALA A 131 11.93 4.36 -13.03
C ALA A 131 11.25 5.63 -12.49
N GLY A 132 11.73 6.13 -11.33
CA GLY A 132 11.28 7.40 -10.77
C GLY A 132 9.77 7.46 -10.47
N ALA A 133 9.09 8.47 -11.00
CA ALA A 133 7.67 8.74 -10.81
C ALA A 133 6.76 7.66 -11.42
N LYS A 134 7.10 7.14 -12.62
CA LYS A 134 6.37 6.04 -13.28
C LYS A 134 6.38 4.77 -12.42
N PHE A 135 7.53 4.53 -11.77
CA PHE A 135 7.69 3.80 -10.50
C PHE A 135 6.46 3.75 -9.62
N LEU A 136 6.30 4.91 -8.98
CA LEU A 136 5.38 5.14 -7.90
C LEU A 136 3.95 5.07 -8.40
N GLU A 137 3.65 5.63 -9.57
CA GLU A 137 2.31 5.58 -10.14
C GLU A 137 1.90 4.15 -10.52
N PHE A 138 2.81 3.36 -11.10
CA PHE A 138 2.58 1.94 -11.39
C PHE A 138 2.17 1.17 -10.13
N LEU A 139 2.89 1.39 -9.02
CA LEU A 139 2.59 0.73 -7.75
C LEU A 139 1.34 1.31 -7.08
N ARG A 140 1.16 2.64 -7.11
CA ARG A 140 0.04 3.36 -6.51
C ARG A 140 -1.30 2.86 -7.01
N LYS A 141 -1.44 2.72 -8.34
CA LYS A 141 -2.67 2.21 -8.96
C LYS A 141 -3.08 0.86 -8.38
N ARG A 142 -2.13 -0.05 -8.19
CA ARG A 142 -2.36 -1.38 -7.60
C ARG A 142 -2.70 -1.31 -6.12
N LEU A 143 -1.96 -0.51 -5.37
CA LEU A 143 -2.16 -0.31 -3.94
C LEU A 143 -3.54 0.30 -3.62
N ILE A 144 -4.06 1.19 -4.47
CA ILE A 144 -5.42 1.74 -4.37
C ILE A 144 -6.44 0.59 -4.44
N PHE A 145 -6.37 -0.27 -5.45
CA PHE A 145 -7.30 -1.41 -5.55
C PHE A 145 -7.13 -2.43 -4.42
N LEU A 146 -5.89 -2.69 -3.99
CA LEU A 146 -5.63 -3.54 -2.82
C LEU A 146 -6.29 -2.97 -1.57
N ARG A 147 -6.21 -1.65 -1.34
CA ARG A 147 -6.92 -0.96 -0.26
C ARG A 147 -8.43 -1.16 -0.36
N GLU A 148 -9.01 -1.14 -1.55
CA GLU A 148 -10.47 -1.30 -1.75
C GLU A 148 -10.99 -2.72 -1.51
N ILE A 149 -10.17 -3.76 -1.75
CA ILE A 149 -10.56 -5.15 -1.49
C ILE A 149 -10.27 -5.60 -0.05
N LEU A 150 -9.41 -4.89 0.67
CA LEU A 150 -9.14 -5.16 2.08
C LEU A 150 -10.41 -5.03 2.93
N ALA A 151 -10.62 -5.99 3.81
CA ALA A 151 -11.58 -5.89 4.91
C ALA A 151 -11.15 -4.83 5.92
N ASP A 152 -12.08 -4.32 6.72
CA ASP A 152 -11.80 -3.30 7.75
C ASP A 152 -10.83 -3.80 8.81
N ASP A 153 -10.87 -5.11 9.11
CA ASP A 153 -9.96 -5.82 10.02
C ASP A 153 -8.67 -6.31 9.33
N GLY A 154 -8.52 -6.00 8.03
CA GLY A 154 -7.45 -6.50 7.17
C GLY A 154 -6.16 -5.70 7.23
N SER A 155 -5.06 -6.34 6.85
CA SER A 155 -3.74 -5.72 6.77
C SER A 155 -3.00 -6.04 5.47
N ILE A 156 -2.11 -5.12 5.08
CA ILE A 156 -1.22 -5.27 3.94
C ILE A 156 0.24 -5.18 4.38
N TYR A 157 1.07 -6.04 3.79
CA TYR A 157 2.50 -6.13 3.98
C TYR A 157 3.18 -5.87 2.63
N VAL A 158 4.00 -4.83 2.56
CA VAL A 158 4.71 -4.43 1.35
C VAL A 158 6.20 -4.59 1.58
N HIS A 159 6.81 -5.56 0.91
CA HIS A 159 8.24 -5.84 1.01
C HIS A 159 9.04 -4.94 0.06
N LEU A 160 10.07 -4.26 0.58
CA LEU A 160 10.77 -3.19 -0.12
C LEU A 160 12.27 -3.21 0.18
N ASP A 161 13.05 -2.88 -0.84
CA ASP A 161 14.46 -2.55 -0.68
C ASP A 161 14.67 -1.11 -0.19
N TRP A 162 15.91 -0.82 0.18
CA TRP A 162 16.34 0.52 0.64
C TRP A 162 16.16 1.63 -0.42
N LYS A 163 16.03 1.31 -1.71
CA LYS A 163 15.89 2.33 -2.77
C LYS A 163 14.49 2.91 -2.82
N LYS A 164 13.49 2.08 -2.53
CA LYS A 164 12.07 2.44 -2.67
C LYS A 164 11.29 2.48 -1.36
N GLY A 165 11.82 1.91 -0.28
CA GLY A 165 11.22 1.90 1.06
C GLY A 165 10.55 3.21 1.47
N HIS A 166 11.30 4.31 1.51
CA HIS A 166 10.79 5.60 1.97
C HIS A 166 9.77 6.24 1.02
N TYR A 167 9.97 6.12 -0.30
CA TYR A 167 9.02 6.65 -1.27
C TYR A 167 7.68 5.92 -1.20
N VAL A 168 7.71 4.59 -1.06
CA VAL A 168 6.50 3.78 -0.93
C VAL A 168 5.86 3.95 0.44
N LYS A 169 6.62 4.22 1.51
CA LYS A 169 6.05 4.59 2.81
C LYS A 169 5.14 5.81 2.71
N VAL A 170 5.65 6.90 2.16
CA VAL A 170 4.87 8.15 1.95
C VAL A 170 3.69 7.92 1.00
N LEU A 171 3.89 7.09 -0.03
CA LEU A 171 2.82 6.70 -0.95
C LEU A 171 1.69 5.95 -0.23
N MET A 172 2.05 5.02 0.67
CA MET A 172 1.09 4.26 1.48
C MET A 172 0.36 5.17 2.47
N ASP A 173 1.05 6.12 3.12
CA ASP A 173 0.40 7.13 3.98
C ASP A 173 -0.67 7.92 3.22
N GLU A 174 -0.37 8.32 1.99
CA GLU A 174 -1.35 9.00 1.15
C GLU A 174 -2.56 8.11 0.81
N ILE A 175 -2.31 6.87 0.38
CA ILE A 175 -3.34 5.91 -0.04
C ILE A 175 -4.25 5.52 1.13
N PHE A 176 -3.68 5.30 2.31
CA PHE A 176 -4.44 4.99 3.52
C PHE A 176 -5.01 6.22 4.20
N LYS A 177 -4.90 7.41 3.57
CA LYS A 177 -5.48 8.66 4.06
C LYS A 177 -4.89 9.12 5.41
N GLY A 178 -3.64 8.76 5.69
CA GLY A 178 -2.86 9.24 6.83
C GLY A 178 -1.94 8.18 7.42
N GLU A 179 -0.98 8.64 8.23
CA GLU A 179 -0.01 7.81 8.93
C GLU A 179 -0.61 6.91 10.01
N ASN A 180 -1.83 7.22 10.48
CA ASN A 180 -2.49 6.46 11.55
C ASN A 180 -2.83 5.01 11.17
N HIS A 181 -2.70 4.66 9.89
CA HIS A 181 -2.87 3.31 9.39
C HIS A 181 -1.57 2.50 9.37
N PHE A 182 -0.43 3.15 9.59
CA PHE A 182 0.87 2.51 9.65
C PHE A 182 1.04 1.79 10.98
N LEU A 183 1.32 0.48 10.93
CA LEU A 183 1.42 -0.36 12.12
C LEU A 183 2.88 -0.61 12.49
N ASN A 184 3.68 -1.11 11.55
CA ASN A 184 5.05 -1.52 11.82
C ASN A 184 5.94 -1.39 10.59
N GLU A 185 7.20 -1.03 10.82
CA GLU A 185 8.31 -1.36 9.93
C GLU A 185 8.95 -2.66 10.44
N ILE A 186 8.87 -3.72 9.65
CA ILE A 186 9.48 -5.00 9.98
C ILE A 186 10.80 -5.10 9.25
N ILE A 187 11.88 -5.30 10.00
CA ILE A 187 13.23 -5.44 9.44
C ILE A 187 13.47 -6.91 9.09
N TRP A 188 13.54 -7.21 7.80
CA TRP A 188 13.96 -8.52 7.32
C TRP A 188 15.48 -8.52 7.15
N HIS A 189 16.20 -9.13 8.08
CA HIS A 189 17.66 -9.09 8.10
C HIS A 189 18.29 -10.36 7.51
N TYR A 190 19.42 -10.18 6.82
CA TYR A 190 20.21 -11.28 6.27
C TYR A 190 21.18 -11.86 7.31
N LYS A 191 21.56 -13.13 7.14
CA LYS A 191 22.60 -13.77 7.96
C LYS A 191 23.99 -13.17 7.72
N ALA A 192 24.33 -12.94 6.45
CA ALA A 192 25.56 -12.28 6.03
C ALA A 192 25.23 -10.95 5.36
N GLY A 193 26.01 -9.92 5.64
CA GLY A 193 25.89 -8.62 4.97
C GLY A 193 26.81 -8.55 3.75
N ALA A 194 26.48 -7.69 2.80
CA ALA A 194 27.41 -7.35 1.73
C ALA A 194 28.67 -6.69 2.34
N VAL A 195 29.87 -7.03 1.84
CA VAL A 195 31.09 -6.31 2.21
C VAL A 195 31.06 -4.97 1.50
N GLY A 196 31.09 -3.90 2.28
CA GLY A 196 31.05 -2.54 1.78
C GLY A 196 32.47 -1.99 1.56
N ASP A 197 32.75 -1.51 0.35
CA ASP A 197 34.02 -0.83 0.03
C ASP A 197 33.92 0.68 0.31
N LYS A 198 32.84 1.33 -0.17
CA LYS A 198 32.60 2.78 -0.04
C LYS A 198 31.39 3.15 0.81
N MET A 199 30.66 2.16 1.31
CA MET A 199 29.41 2.34 2.05
C MET A 199 29.24 1.20 3.05
N PHE A 200 28.38 1.36 4.06
CA PHE A 200 28.08 0.25 4.97
C PHE A 200 27.46 -0.93 4.21
N GLY A 201 27.84 -2.13 4.64
CA GLY A 201 27.28 -3.37 4.14
C GLY A 201 25.77 -3.42 4.35
N ARG A 202 25.02 -3.61 3.26
CA ARG A 202 23.58 -3.82 3.35
C ARG A 202 23.31 -5.14 4.05
N LYS A 203 22.39 -5.12 5.03
CA LYS A 203 22.09 -6.27 5.90
C LYS A 203 20.59 -6.50 6.12
N HIS A 204 19.73 -5.68 5.54
CA HIS A 204 18.29 -5.85 5.69
C HIS A 204 17.50 -5.24 4.51
N GLU A 205 16.25 -5.68 4.43
CA GLU A 205 15.14 -5.05 3.71
C GLU A 205 14.04 -4.68 4.71
N VAL A 206 13.06 -3.91 4.24
CA VAL A 206 11.95 -3.44 5.07
C VAL A 206 10.64 -4.01 4.55
N ILE A 207 9.80 -4.46 5.47
CA ILE A 207 8.41 -4.83 5.19
C ILE A 207 7.53 -3.82 5.92
N LEU A 208 6.82 -3.00 5.15
CA LEU A 208 5.86 -2.04 5.68
C LEU A 208 4.53 -2.73 5.94
N ARG A 209 4.02 -2.62 7.16
CA ARG A 209 2.72 -3.15 7.55
C ARG A 209 1.71 -2.02 7.76
N TYR A 210 0.60 -2.07 7.04
CA TYR A 210 -0.53 -1.16 7.21
C TYR A 210 -1.82 -1.92 7.54
N GLY A 211 -2.67 -1.30 8.34
CA GLY A 211 -4.03 -1.77 8.64
C GLY A 211 -5.08 -0.94 7.92
N LYS A 212 -6.15 -1.57 7.44
CA LYS A 212 -7.29 -0.83 6.86
C LYS A 212 -7.95 0.06 7.92
N ASP A 213 -8.17 -0.48 9.10
CA ASP A 213 -8.49 0.26 10.33
C ASP A 213 -7.57 -0.23 11.46
N ILE A 214 -6.71 0.65 11.97
CA ILE A 214 -5.76 0.31 13.04
C ILE A 214 -6.45 -0.21 14.31
N SER A 215 -7.65 0.28 14.60
CA SER A 215 -8.41 -0.11 15.80
C SER A 215 -8.99 -1.52 15.71
N ASN A 216 -9.17 -2.01 14.49
CA ASN A 216 -9.81 -3.30 14.20
C ASN A 216 -8.86 -4.32 13.55
N THR A 217 -7.64 -3.91 13.18
CA THR A 217 -6.71 -4.78 12.45
C THR A 217 -6.36 -6.02 13.26
N ILE A 218 -6.58 -7.19 12.68
CA ILE A 218 -6.31 -8.46 13.35
C ILE A 218 -4.81 -8.76 13.36
N PHE A 219 -4.35 -9.17 14.54
CA PHE A 219 -3.05 -9.77 14.77
C PHE A 219 -3.26 -10.95 15.72
N ASN A 220 -2.70 -12.12 15.40
CA ASN A 220 -2.87 -13.35 16.17
C ASN A 220 -1.60 -13.63 17.00
N PRO A 221 -1.30 -12.87 18.06
CA PRO A 221 -0.02 -12.96 18.76
C PRO A 221 0.19 -14.34 19.37
N ASP A 222 -0.86 -14.94 19.94
CA ASP A 222 -0.75 -16.23 20.64
C ASP A 222 -0.37 -17.38 19.71
N SER A 223 -0.63 -17.25 18.40
CA SER A 223 -0.23 -18.25 17.41
C SER A 223 1.27 -18.21 17.07
N ILE A 224 1.97 -17.13 17.43
CA ILE A 224 3.39 -16.91 17.07
C ILE A 224 4.29 -16.63 18.27
N ARG A 225 3.73 -16.49 19.47
CA ARG A 225 4.50 -16.29 20.70
C ARG A 225 5.40 -17.50 20.94
N VAL A 226 6.64 -17.21 21.30
CA VAL A 226 7.60 -18.19 21.81
C VAL A 226 7.83 -17.90 23.29
N PRO A 227 7.98 -18.92 24.13
CA PRO A 227 8.30 -18.73 25.54
C PRO A 227 9.55 -17.87 25.71
N TYR A 228 9.54 -16.99 26.70
CA TYR A 228 10.72 -16.23 27.05
C TYR A 228 11.84 -17.15 27.57
N GLU A 229 13.08 -16.82 27.21
CA GLU A 229 14.28 -17.38 27.84
C GLU A 229 14.26 -17.17 29.36
N GLU A 230 14.80 -18.12 30.13
CA GLU A 230 14.82 -18.06 31.61
C GLU A 230 15.46 -16.77 32.13
N SER A 231 16.51 -16.29 31.47
CA SER A 231 17.20 -15.04 31.81
C SER A 231 16.27 -13.82 31.70
N THR A 232 15.32 -13.83 30.77
CA THR A 232 14.31 -12.80 30.59
C THR A 232 13.20 -12.93 31.62
N LEU A 233 12.75 -14.15 31.90
CA LEU A 233 11.76 -14.45 32.95
C LEU A 233 12.25 -13.97 34.33
N GLY A 234 13.54 -14.16 34.65
CA GLY A 234 14.15 -13.69 35.89
C GLY A 234 14.08 -12.17 36.06
N ARG A 235 14.20 -11.40 34.97
CA ARG A 235 14.08 -9.93 34.97
C ARG A 235 12.64 -9.44 35.08
N LEU A 236 11.70 -10.14 34.44
CA LEU A 236 10.28 -9.80 34.46
C LEU A 236 9.64 -10.03 35.84
N ARG A 237 10.06 -11.09 36.55
CA ARG A 237 9.63 -11.38 37.92
C ARG A 237 9.97 -10.27 38.92
N TYR A 238 10.97 -9.44 38.65
CA TYR A 238 11.37 -8.34 39.52
C TYR A 238 10.56 -7.04 39.32
N LYS A 239 9.81 -6.93 38.20
CA LYS A 239 9.12 -5.70 37.82
C LYS A 239 7.62 -5.91 37.55
N GLY A 240 6.87 -6.39 38.55
CA GLY A 240 5.40 -6.32 38.57
C GLY A 240 4.67 -6.77 37.29
N ALA A 241 5.28 -7.66 36.49
CA ALA A 241 4.74 -8.07 35.21
C ALA A 241 3.50 -8.93 35.42
N ARG A 242 2.43 -8.68 34.65
CA ARG A 242 1.19 -9.45 34.75
C ARG A 242 1.44 -10.84 34.17
N GLU A 243 0.81 -11.88 34.71
CA GLU A 243 0.99 -13.28 34.24
C GLU A 243 0.75 -13.47 32.72
N ARG A 244 -0.13 -12.67 32.12
CA ARG A 244 -0.38 -12.61 30.66
C ARG A 244 0.81 -12.15 29.81
N ASP A 245 1.79 -11.50 30.45
CA ASP A 245 3.00 -10.96 29.83
C ASP A 245 4.20 -11.93 30.02
N ILE A 246 3.98 -13.10 30.64
CA ILE A 246 5.00 -14.12 31.00
C ILE A 246 4.85 -15.40 30.13
N LYS A 247 3.80 -15.50 29.31
CA LYS A 247 3.59 -16.60 28.35
C LYS A 247 4.10 -16.25 26.95
#